data_AF-A0A382LPZ2-F1
#
_entry.id   AF-A0A382LPZ2-F1
#
_cell.length_a   1.000
_cell.length_b   1.000
_cell.length_c   1.000
_cell.angle_alpha   90.00
_cell.angle_beta   90.00
_cell.angle_gamma   90.00
#
_symmetry.space_group_name_H-M   'P 1'
#
loop_
_entity.id
_entity.type
_entity.pdbx_description
1 polymer ?
#
loop_
_entity_poly.entity_id
_entity_poly.type
_entity_poly.pdbx_seq_one_letter_code
_entity_poly.pdbx_strand_id
1 'polypeptide(L)'
;MAVNKLDISMMEDVGTSANQLLQRDGSGNIPAIDGSQLTGVDPGFTVSTSDPVVTTNPSGGVGSVWYNTTSGEGYVCTDATAG
;
A
#
# COMPACT_ATOMS: atom_id res chain seq x y z
N MET A 1 39.19 12.94 7.90
CA MET A 1 38.45 11.90 7.16
C MET A 1 37.42 12.62 6.30
N ALA A 2 37.64 12.68 4.98
CA ALA A 2 36.62 13.21 4.08
C ALA A 2 35.50 12.17 3.98
N VAL A 3 34.27 12.54 4.30
CA VAL A 3 33.10 11.67 4.16
C VAL A 3 32.39 12.11 2.89
N ASN A 4 32.56 11.36 1.80
CA ASN A 4 31.66 11.51 0.65
C ASN A 4 30.30 10.98 1.09
N LYS A 5 29.33 11.87 1.21
CA LYS A 5 27.94 11.43 1.34
C LYS A 5 27.58 10.77 0.02
N LEU A 6 27.11 9.53 0.07
CA LEU A 6 26.48 8.89 -1.07
C LEU A 6 25.15 9.62 -1.29
N ASP A 7 25.09 10.48 -2.31
CA ASP A 7 23.85 11.11 -2.75
C ASP A 7 23.22 10.26 -3.85
N ILE A 8 21.90 10.10 -3.80
CA ILE A 8 21.13 9.32 -4.77
C ILE A 8 21.18 9.94 -6.17
N SER A 9 21.41 11.26 -6.24
CA SER A 9 21.63 12.00 -7.49
C SER A 9 22.96 11.68 -8.18
N MET A 10 23.89 11.03 -7.48
CA MET A 10 25.18 10.59 -8.03
C MET A 10 25.19 9.09 -8.38
N MET A 11 24.12 8.34 -8.08
CA MET A 11 23.98 6.95 -8.49
C MET A 11 23.50 6.88 -9.94
N GLU A 12 24.12 6.02 -10.75
CA GLU A 12 23.65 5.72 -12.12
C GLU A 12 22.50 4.71 -12.12
N ASP A 13 22.36 3.91 -11.05
CA ASP A 13 21.40 2.81 -10.94
C ASP A 13 20.07 3.23 -10.29
N VAL A 14 19.52 4.33 -10.79
CA VAL A 14 18.28 4.92 -10.30
C VAL A 14 17.27 5.08 -11.43
N GLY A 15 16.02 4.70 -11.17
CA GLY A 15 14.96 4.79 -12.17
C GLY A 15 13.79 3.86 -11.90
N THR A 16 12.95 3.66 -12.92
CA THR A 16 11.74 2.83 -12.86
C THR A 16 11.91 1.49 -13.59
N SER A 17 13.15 1.13 -13.95
CA SER A 17 13.48 -0.11 -14.65
C SER A 17 13.90 -1.20 -13.65
N ALA A 18 13.94 -2.45 -14.09
CA ALA A 18 14.34 -3.57 -13.25
C ALA A 18 15.76 -3.38 -12.67
N ASN A 19 15.98 -3.91 -11.47
CA ASN A 19 17.25 -3.87 -10.74
C ASN A 19 17.76 -2.48 -10.32
N GLN A 20 16.93 -1.44 -10.40
CA GLN A 20 17.30 -0.06 -10.04
C GLN A 20 16.70 0.36 -8.69
N LEU A 21 17.32 1.34 -8.05
CA LEU A 21 16.72 2.02 -6.91
C LEU A 21 15.63 3.00 -7.39
N LEU A 22 14.41 2.82 -6.89
CA LEU A 22 13.30 3.70 -7.23
C LEU A 22 13.44 5.06 -6.52
N GLN A 23 13.31 6.14 -7.29
CA GLN A 23 13.30 7.51 -6.78
C GLN A 23 11.92 8.15 -6.94
N ARG A 24 11.59 9.12 -6.08
CA ARG A 24 10.39 9.96 -6.24
C ARG A 24 10.54 10.83 -7.51
N ASP A 25 9.41 11.16 -8.15
CA ASP A 25 9.37 12.10 -9.26
C ASP A 25 9.61 13.56 -8.80
N GLY A 26 9.70 14.49 -9.76
CA GLY A 26 9.92 15.91 -9.47
C GLY A 26 8.78 16.60 -8.71
N SER A 27 7.61 15.95 -8.61
CA SER A 27 6.47 16.39 -7.80
C SER A 27 6.47 15.75 -6.41
N GLY A 28 7.43 14.88 -6.11
CA GLY A 28 7.52 14.16 -4.86
C GLY A 28 6.60 12.94 -4.77
N ASN A 29 6.07 12.42 -5.86
CA ASN A 29 5.29 11.19 -5.87
C ASN A 29 6.18 9.98 -6.17
N ILE A 30 5.71 8.77 -5.85
CA ILE A 30 6.32 7.57 -6.40
C ILE A 30 5.88 7.46 -7.87
N PRO A 31 6.80 7.28 -8.84
CA PRO A 31 6.45 7.10 -10.24
C PRO A 31 5.49 5.92 -10.44
N ALA A 32 4.62 6.00 -11.46
CA ALA A 32 3.73 4.90 -11.81
C ALA A 32 4.56 3.69 -12.29
N ILE A 33 4.57 2.63 -11.48
CA ILE A 33 5.22 1.35 -11.76
C ILE A 33 4.28 0.22 -11.37
N ASP A 34 4.44 -0.96 -11.98
CA ASP A 34 3.74 -2.16 -11.51
C ASP A 34 4.32 -2.60 -10.16
N GLY A 35 3.47 -2.64 -9.13
CA GLY A 35 3.80 -3.08 -7.77
C GLY A 35 3.49 -4.55 -7.50
N SER A 36 3.13 -5.35 -8.50
CA SER A 36 2.68 -6.74 -8.34
C SER A 36 3.67 -7.66 -7.62
N GLN A 37 4.97 -7.34 -7.67
CA GLN A 37 6.04 -8.09 -7.00
C GLN A 37 6.45 -7.53 -5.64
N LEU A 38 5.87 -6.41 -5.20
CA LEU A 38 6.15 -5.85 -3.88
C LEU A 38 5.50 -6.73 -2.82
N THR A 39 6.33 -7.44 -2.07
CA THR A 39 5.89 -8.36 -1.01
C THR A 39 6.11 -7.75 0.38
N GLY A 40 5.43 -8.26 1.41
CA GLY A 40 5.63 -7.82 2.80
C GLY A 40 5.04 -6.45 3.13
N VAL A 41 4.24 -5.86 2.23
CA VAL A 41 3.42 -4.69 2.54
C VAL A 41 2.16 -5.17 3.24
N ASP A 42 2.00 -4.77 4.48
CA ASP A 42 0.72 -4.96 5.17
C ASP A 42 -0.28 -3.94 4.61
N PRO A 43 -1.40 -4.39 4.01
CA PRO A 43 -2.40 -3.47 3.49
C PRO A 43 -3.07 -2.66 4.60
N GLY A 44 -3.04 -3.11 5.86
CA GLY A 44 -3.74 -2.47 6.98
C GLY A 44 -5.26 -2.62 6.92
N PHE A 45 -5.79 -3.45 6.02
CA PHE A 45 -7.21 -3.68 5.82
C PHE A 45 -7.53 -5.15 5.58
N THR A 46 -8.78 -5.54 5.84
CA THR A 46 -9.24 -6.90 5.60
C THR A 46 -9.39 -7.14 4.10
N VAL A 47 -8.75 -8.18 3.58
CA VAL A 47 -8.86 -8.57 2.17
C VAL A 47 -9.78 -9.80 2.08
N SER A 48 -10.81 -9.72 1.24
CA SER A 48 -11.82 -10.77 1.08
C SER A 48 -12.31 -10.85 -0.35
N THR A 49 -12.88 -11.99 -0.74
CA THR A 49 -13.59 -12.18 -2.02
C THR A 49 -15.07 -11.83 -1.95
N SER A 50 -15.56 -11.40 -0.79
CA SER A 50 -16.97 -11.11 -0.52
C SER A 50 -17.12 -9.84 0.30
N ASP A 51 -18.26 -9.16 0.13
CA ASP A 51 -18.61 -7.96 0.87
C ASP A 51 -18.80 -8.25 2.37
N PRO A 52 -18.49 -7.31 3.26
CA PRO A 52 -18.84 -7.43 4.66
C PRO A 52 -20.36 -7.28 4.82
N VAL A 53 -20.96 -8.10 5.70
CA VAL A 53 -22.37 -7.94 6.09
C VAL A 53 -22.47 -7.18 7.42
N VAL A 54 -23.68 -6.75 7.79
CA VAL A 54 -23.93 -5.97 9.02
C VAL A 54 -23.46 -6.69 10.30
N THR A 55 -23.39 -8.02 10.30
CA THR A 55 -22.88 -8.82 11.43
C THR A 55 -21.38 -9.14 11.34
N THR A 56 -20.71 -8.77 10.24
CA THR A 56 -19.26 -8.97 10.06
C THR A 56 -18.53 -7.81 10.69
N ASN A 57 -18.26 -7.92 12.00
CA ASN A 57 -17.47 -6.92 12.69
C ASN A 57 -15.96 -7.23 12.55
N PRO A 58 -15.15 -6.38 11.88
CA PRO A 58 -13.71 -6.58 11.80
C PRO A 58 -13.06 -6.39 13.17
N SER A 59 -12.00 -7.16 13.46
CA SER A 59 -11.29 -7.13 14.74
C SER A 59 -10.67 -5.77 15.09
N GLY A 60 -10.45 -4.91 14.09
CA GLY A 60 -9.98 -3.53 14.29
C GLY A 60 -11.08 -2.56 14.72
N GLY A 61 -12.35 -2.98 14.76
CA GLY A 61 -13.49 -2.14 15.14
C GLY A 61 -13.85 -1.08 14.09
N VAL A 62 -14.57 -0.04 14.54
CA VAL A 62 -14.98 1.10 13.69
C VAL A 62 -13.77 1.74 13.01
N GLY A 63 -13.91 2.07 11.73
CA GLY A 63 -12.84 2.62 10.90
C GLY A 63 -12.00 1.56 10.20
N SER A 64 -12.14 0.28 10.56
CA SER A 64 -11.52 -0.81 9.79
C SER A 64 -12.03 -0.80 8.36
N VAL A 65 -11.10 -0.95 7.41
CA VAL A 65 -11.41 -1.05 5.99
C VAL A 65 -11.47 -2.52 5.58
N TRP A 66 -12.38 -2.82 4.67
CA TRP A 66 -12.56 -4.12 4.04
C TRP A 66 -12.53 -3.95 2.53
N TYR A 67 -11.65 -4.71 1.86
CA TYR A 67 -11.49 -4.65 0.41
C TYR A 67 -11.98 -5.95 -0.22
N ASN A 68 -13.01 -5.85 -1.07
CA ASN A 68 -13.52 -6.96 -1.85
C ASN A 68 -12.73 -7.07 -3.16
N THR A 69 -11.91 -8.12 -3.31
CA THR A 69 -11.11 -8.34 -4.52
C THR A 69 -11.92 -8.80 -5.73
N THR A 70 -13.16 -9.27 -5.53
CA THR A 70 -14.07 -9.69 -6.59
C THR A 70 -14.75 -8.49 -7.25
N SER A 71 -15.24 -7.53 -6.45
CA SER A 71 -15.90 -6.32 -6.97
C SER A 71 -14.96 -5.12 -7.14
N GLY A 72 -13.81 -5.11 -6.47
CA GLY A 72 -12.88 -3.98 -6.42
C GLY A 72 -13.33 -2.86 -5.47
N GLU A 73 -14.31 -3.12 -4.61
CA GLU A 73 -14.90 -2.13 -3.71
C GLU A 73 -14.25 -2.14 -2.33
N GLY A 74 -14.11 -0.94 -1.76
CA GLY A 74 -13.69 -0.73 -0.37
C GLY A 74 -14.87 -0.35 0.51
N TYR A 75 -15.00 -1.00 1.66
CA TYR A 75 -16.01 -0.76 2.67
C TYR A 75 -15.34 -0.31 3.97
N VAL A 76 -16.00 0.57 4.72
CA VAL A 76 -15.54 0.99 6.05
C VAL A 76 -16.54 0.57 7.12
N CYS A 77 -16.06 -0.05 8.19
CA CYS A 77 -16.89 -0.33 9.36
C CYS A 77 -17.28 0.98 10.02
N THR A 78 -18.56 1.31 10.05
CA THR A 78 -19.10 2.53 10.66
C THR A 78 -19.70 2.27 12.05
N ASP A 79 -20.15 1.06 12.30
CA ASP A 79 -20.61 0.56 13.60
C ASP A 79 -20.07 -0.84 13.82
N ALA A 80 -19.48 -1.05 15.00
CA ALA A 80 -18.86 -2.30 15.42
C ALA A 80 -19.66 -3.01 16.51
N THR A 81 -20.94 -2.66 16.65
CA THR A 81 -21.86 -3.34 17.56
C THR A 81 -22.36 -4.60 16.88
N ALA A 82 -22.14 -5.77 17.50
CA ALA A 82 -22.73 -7.00 17.02
C ALA A 82 -24.27 -6.87 17.07
N GLY A 83 -24.91 -6.86 15.91
CA GLY A 83 -26.36 -6.91 15.78
C GLY A 83 -26.93 -8.27 16.16
#